data_AF-A0A521IPE2-F1
#
_entry.id   AF-A0A521IPE2-F1
#
_cell.length_a   1.000
_cell.length_b   1.000
_cell.length_c   1.000
_cell.angle_alpha   90.00
_cell.angle_beta   90.00
_cell.angle_gamma   90.00
#
_symmetry.space_group_name_H-M   'P 1'
#
loop_
_entity.id
_entity.type
_entity.pdbx_description
1 polymer ?
#
loop_
_entity_poly.entity_id
_entity_poly.type
_entity_poly.pdbx_seq_one_letter_code
_entity_poly.pdbx_strand_id
1 'polypeptide(L)' 'SNEVYDILINEAARIDNPADRFGVLRTAEDIMINEDQALMNLYYYVTLNMIDTNKWGGWYGNTMDYHPVKDIYLK' A
#
# COMPACT_ATOMS: atom_id res chain seq x y z
N SER A 1 3.86 13.96 -18.08
CA SER A 1 3.96 12.59 -18.62
C SER A 1 5.43 12.30 -18.76
N ASN A 2 5.91 11.19 -18.19
CA ASN A 2 7.31 10.80 -18.22
C ASN A 2 7.39 9.40 -18.85
N GLU A 3 7.95 9.31 -20.06
CA GLU A 3 7.96 8.07 -20.84
C GLU A 3 8.77 6.96 -20.16
N VAL A 4 9.84 7.32 -19.43
CA VAL A 4 10.68 6.36 -18.71
C VAL A 4 9.92 5.78 -17.53
N TYR A 5 9.22 6.63 -16.77
CA TYR A 5 8.33 6.17 -15.70
C TYR A 5 7.28 5.18 -16.23
N ASP A 6 6.62 5.52 -17.35
CA ASP A 6 5.59 4.66 -17.95
C ASP A 6 6.15 3.30 -18.41
N ILE A 7 7.38 3.26 -18.94
CA ILE A 7 8.07 2.01 -19.30
C ILE A 7 8.33 1.15 -18.06
N LEU A 8 8.87 1.74 -16.99
CA LEU A 8 9.22 1.02 -15.76
C LEU A 8 7.98 0.43 -15.07
N ILE A 9 6.86 1.17 -15.07
CA ILE A 9 5.59 0.65 -14.53
C ILE A 9 5.09 -0.55 -15.34
N ASN A 10 5.17 -0.47 -16.68
CA ASN A 10 4.77 -1.58 -17.55
C ASN A 10 5.69 -2.80 -17.43
N GLU A 11 6.99 -2.59 -17.21
CA GLU A 11 7.98 -3.65 -16.99
C GLU A 11 7.73 -4.35 -15.64
N ALA A 12 7.57 -3.57 -14.57
CA ALA A 12 7.28 -4.11 -13.24
C ALA A 12 6.03 -5.00 -13.21
N ALA A 13 5.01 -4.68 -14.01
CA ALA A 13 3.79 -5.49 -14.13
C ALA A 13 4.00 -6.89 -14.73
N ARG A 14 5.15 -7.15 -15.37
CA ARG A 14 5.48 -8.42 -16.05
C ARG A 14 6.58 -9.21 -15.34
N ILE A 15 7.18 -8.67 -14.28
CA ILE A 15 8.23 -9.36 -13.52
C ILE A 15 7.59 -10.28 -12.46
N ASP A 16 7.90 -11.58 -12.56
CA ASP A 16 7.43 -12.59 -11.62
C ASP A 16 8.19 -12.56 -10.29
N ASN A 17 9.51 -12.33 -10.34
CA ASN A 17 10.35 -12.27 -9.15
C ASN A 17 10.02 -11.04 -8.30
N PRO A 18 9.58 -11.20 -7.03
CA PRO A 18 9.19 -10.07 -6.19
C PRO A 18 10.31 -9.09 -5.88
N ALA A 19 11.55 -9.55 -5.73
CA ALA A 19 12.69 -8.71 -5.42
C ALA A 19 13.08 -7.82 -6.61
N ASP A 20 13.11 -8.42 -7.81
CA ASP A 20 13.40 -7.70 -9.05
C ASP A 20 12.29 -6.70 -9.36
N ARG A 21 11.01 -7.09 -9.18
CA ARG A 21 9.87 -6.18 -9.35
C ARG A 21 9.93 -5.00 -8.37
N PHE A 22 10.29 -5.26 -7.11
CA PHE A 22 10.45 -4.21 -6.11
C PHE A 22 11.57 -3.23 -6.49
N GLY A 23 12.69 -3.73 -7.04
CA GLY A 23 13.77 -2.89 -7.55
C GLY A 23 13.30 -1.92 -8.64
N VAL A 24 12.56 -2.42 -9.63
CA VAL A 24 12.01 -1.59 -10.73
C VAL A 24 11.01 -0.55 -10.22
N LEU A 25 10.08 -0.95 -9.35
CA LEU A 25 9.09 -0.03 -8.76
C LEU A 25 9.75 1.07 -7.93
N ARG A 26 10.83 0.75 -7.21
CA ARG A 26 11.58 1.75 -6.44
C ARG A 26 12.23 2.79 -7.34
N THR A 27 12.78 2.39 -8.48
CA THR A 27 13.34 3.33 -9.46
C THR A 27 12.25 4.21 -10.06
N ALA A 28 11.07 3.66 -10.36
CA ALA A 28 9.94 4.45 -10.85
C ALA A 28 9.45 5.46 -9.80
N GLU A 29 9.37 5.06 -8.52
CA GLU A 29 9.00 5.97 -7.42
C GLU A 29 10.00 7.13 -7.28
N ASP A 30 11.31 6.87 -7.39
CA ASP A 30 12.36 7.89 -7.30
C ASP A 30 12.17 8.98 -8.37
N ILE A 31 11.90 8.59 -9.62
CA ILE A 31 11.59 9.52 -10.71
C ILE A 31 10.35 10.36 -10.37
N MET A 32 9.26 9.71 -9.94
CA MET A 32 8.00 10.41 -9.67
C MET A 32 8.10 11.44 -8.53
N ILE A 33 8.85 11.09 -7.48
CA ILE A 33 8.93 11.89 -6.25
C ILE A 33 10.07 12.90 -6.30
N ASN A 34 11.29 12.47 -6.66
CA ASN A 34 12.50 13.29 -6.53
C ASN A 34 12.83 14.08 -7.80
N GLU A 35 12.48 13.56 -8.98
CA GLU A 35 12.75 14.26 -10.26
C GLU A 35 11.54 15.09 -10.71
N ASP A 36 10.38 14.45 -10.88
CA ASP A 36 9.19 15.09 -11.43
C ASP A 36 8.37 15.86 -10.40
N GLN A 37 8.54 15.55 -9.10
CA GLN A 37 7.77 16.12 -7.99
C GLN A 37 6.26 16.13 -8.26
N ALA A 38 5.75 15.06 -8.89
CA ALA A 38 4.39 15.01 -9.42
C ALA A 38 3.31 15.17 -8.35
N LEU A 39 3.67 14.90 -7.09
CA LEU A 39 2.80 15.00 -5.93
C LEU A 39 3.61 15.24 -4.66
N MET A 40 3.05 16.03 -3.75
CA MET A 40 3.65 16.34 -2.45
C MET A 40 3.04 15.43 -1.37
N ASN A 41 3.78 14.40 -0.98
CA ASN A 41 3.38 13.50 0.10
C ASN A 41 3.56 14.19 1.46
N LEU A 42 2.47 14.35 2.22
CA LEU A 42 2.51 15.01 3.53
C LEU A 42 2.65 14.02 4.69
N TYR A 43 1.92 12.90 4.66
CA TYR A 43 1.97 11.87 5.70
C TYR A 43 1.34 10.56 5.21
N TYR A 44 1.69 9.47 5.90
CA TYR A 44 1.01 8.19 5.77
C TYR A 44 -0.08 8.07 6.83
N TYR A 45 -1.21 7.49 6.46
CA TYR A 45 -2.32 7.29 7.39
C TYR A 45 -1.98 6.22 8.43
N VAL A 46 -2.33 6.51 9.68
CA VAL A 46 -2.34 5.55 10.79
C VAL A 46 -3.77 5.39 11.27
N THR A 47 -4.26 4.16 11.36
CA THR A 47 -5.59 3.90 11.92
C THR A 47 -5.51 3.59 13.40
N LEU A 48 -6.37 4.26 14.16
CA LEU A 48 -6.59 4.01 15.57
C LEU A 48 -8.03 3.49 15.75
N ASN A 49 -8.16 2.18 15.86
CA ASN A 49 -9.46 1.53 15.99
C ASN A 49 -9.87 1.39 17.46
N MET A 50 -11.02 1.97 17.83
CA MET A 50 -11.55 1.94 19.20
C MET A 50 -12.46 0.72 19.42
N ILE A 51 -11.88 -0.48 19.45
CA ILE A 51 -12.62 -1.73 19.68
C ILE A 51 -12.15 -2.44 20.95
N ASP A 52 -13.11 -2.90 21.76
CA ASP A 52 -12.86 -3.75 22.91
C ASP A 52 -12.74 -5.20 22.46
N THR A 53 -11.51 -5.65 22.22
CA THR A 53 -11.20 -7.02 21.79
C THR A 53 -11.40 -8.06 22.89
N ASN A 54 -11.71 -7.67 24.13
CA ASN A 54 -12.14 -8.61 25.17
C ASN A 54 -13.62 -8.99 25.01
N LYS A 55 -14.44 -8.08 24.45
CA LYS A 55 -15.88 -8.31 24.22
C LYS A 55 -16.19 -8.78 22.80
N TRP A 56 -15.48 -8.26 21.81
CA TRP A 56 -15.75 -8.53 20.40
C TRP A 56 -14.68 -9.43 19.79
N GLY A 57 -15.12 -10.48 19.08
CA GLY A 57 -14.31 -11.39 18.29
C GLY A 57 -14.40 -11.07 16.79
N GLY A 58 -13.48 -11.62 16.00
CA GLY A 58 -13.42 -11.40 14.54
C GLY A 58 -12.63 -10.16 14.10
N TRP A 59 -12.09 -9.38 15.05
CA TRP A 59 -11.27 -8.20 14.76
C TRP A 59 -9.78 -8.51 14.82
N TYR A 60 -9.05 -8.27 13.71
CA TYR A 60 -7.61 -8.53 13.60
C TYR A 60 -6.92 -7.43 12.79
N GLY A 61 -5.76 -6.96 13.23
CA GLY A 61 -4.95 -6.02 12.46
C GLY A 61 -4.57 -6.59 11.09
N ASN A 62 -4.74 -5.81 10.03
CA ASN A 62 -4.38 -6.20 8.67
C ASN A 62 -3.83 -4.99 7.88
N THR A 63 -3.03 -5.26 6.84
CA THR A 63 -2.31 -4.22 6.08
C THR A 63 -3.24 -3.22 5.38
N MET A 64 -4.43 -3.67 4.98
CA MET A 64 -5.45 -2.84 4.32
C MET A 64 -6.38 -2.15 5.32
N ASP A 65 -6.22 -2.47 6.61
CA ASP A 65 -7.08 -2.09 7.71
C ASP A 65 -8.59 -2.25 7.44
N TYR A 66 -8.96 -3.30 6.72
CA TYR A 66 -10.34 -3.59 6.35
C TYR A 66 -10.93 -4.66 7.28
N HIS A 67 -12.05 -4.34 7.95
CA HIS A 67 -12.68 -5.21 8.95
C HIS A 67 -14.18 -5.38 8.66
N PRO A 68 -14.59 -6.44 7.92
CA PRO A 68 -15.99 -6.67 7.60
C PRO A 68 -16.84 -6.93 8.84
N VAL A 69 -17.87 -6.10 9.06
CA VAL A 69 -18.74 -6.21 10.25
C VAL A 69 -19.48 -7.54 10.31
N LYS A 70 -19.76 -8.18 9.16
CA LYS A 70 -20.41 -9.51 9.09
C LYS A 70 -19.62 -10.61 9.79
N ASP A 71 -18.30 -10.45 9.93
CA ASP A 71 -17.41 -11.43 10.52
C ASP A 71 -17.09 -11.09 12.00
N ILE A 72 -17.63 -9.97 12.52
CA ILE A 72 -17.52 -9.54 13.92
C ILE A 72 -18.66 -10.15 14.73
N TYR A 73 -18.34 -10.69 15.91
CA TYR A 73 -19.31 -11.31 16.81
C TYR A 73 -19.04 -10.97 18.27
N LEU A 74 -20.08 -11.04 19.10
CA LEU A 74 -19.95 -10.93 20.55
C LEU A 74 -19.40 -12.25 21.11
N LYS A 75 -18.33 -12.18 21.91
CA LYS A 75 -17.71 -13.35 22.56
C LYS A 75 -18.55 -13.90 23.71
#